data_AF-A0A382VUU6-F1
#
_entry.id   AF-A0A382VUU6-F1
#
_cell.length_a   1.000
_cell.length_b   1.000
_cell.length_c   1.000
_cell.angle_alpha   90.00
_cell.angle_beta   90.00
_cell.angle_gamma   90.00
#
_symmetry.space_group_name_H-M   'P 1'
#
loop_
_entity.id
_entity.type
_entity.pdbx_description
1 polymer ?
#
loop_
_entity_poly.entity_id
_entity_poly.type
_entity_poly.pdbx_seq_one_letter_code
_entity_poly.pdbx_strand_id
1 'polypeptide(L)'
;MKTNRNELCPCGSGNKYKNCCESKRFQSDGENRYIRWLISGAVGFFLALTLWGVIRYFSSDHPEMEPYTDCGNPNCNRIHYRPVTK
;
A
#
# COMPACT_ATOMS: atom_id res chain seq x y z
N MET A 1 10.32 43.78 -8.35
CA MET A 1 9.30 44.52 -7.58
C MET A 1 8.76 43.58 -6.50
N LYS A 2 8.84 43.95 -5.23
CA LYS A 2 8.43 43.10 -4.09
C LYS A 2 7.01 43.53 -3.69
N THR A 3 5.97 42.96 -4.30
CA THR A 3 4.57 43.32 -4.00
C THR A 3 4.19 42.89 -2.59
N ASN A 4 3.67 43.81 -1.79
CA ASN A 4 3.25 43.51 -0.43
C ASN A 4 1.97 42.65 -0.44
N ARG A 5 1.84 41.72 0.50
CA ARG A 5 0.68 40.82 0.63
C ARG A 5 -0.66 41.57 0.75
N ASN A 6 -0.66 42.72 1.41
CA ASN A 6 -1.87 43.50 1.65
C ASN A 6 -2.15 44.55 0.56
N GLU A 7 -1.23 44.76 -0.38
CA GLU A 7 -1.42 45.67 -1.50
C GLU A 7 -2.36 45.10 -2.54
N LEU A 8 -2.93 45.98 -3.37
CA LEU A 8 -3.72 45.59 -4.53
C LEU A 8 -2.87 44.76 -5.48
N CYS A 9 -3.47 43.69 -6.01
CA CYS A 9 -2.81 42.83 -6.97
C CYS A 9 -2.50 43.60 -8.25
N PRO A 10 -1.26 43.55 -8.76
CA PRO A 10 -0.89 44.20 -10.02
C PRO A 10 -1.59 43.58 -11.24
N CYS A 11 -2.28 42.45 -11.06
CA CYS A 11 -3.07 41.77 -12.08
C CYS A 11 -4.38 42.47 -12.45
N GLY A 12 -4.70 43.62 -11.84
CA GLY A 12 -5.89 44.42 -12.16
C GLY A 12 -7.21 43.87 -11.62
N SER A 13 -7.17 42.84 -10.77
CA SER A 13 -8.37 42.19 -10.23
C SER A 13 -9.11 42.97 -9.14
N GLY A 14 -8.56 44.11 -8.68
CA GLY A 14 -9.09 44.88 -7.54
C GLY A 14 -8.96 44.19 -6.18
N ASN A 15 -8.41 42.97 -6.13
CA ASN A 15 -8.24 42.20 -4.90
C ASN A 15 -6.84 42.39 -4.30
N LYS A 16 -6.69 42.21 -2.99
CA LYS A 16 -5.38 42.18 -2.32
C LYS A 16 -4.52 41.03 -2.86
N TYR A 17 -3.21 41.24 -3.00
CA TYR A 17 -2.27 40.28 -3.59
C TYR A 17 -2.36 38.89 -2.93
N LYS A 18 -2.46 38.86 -1.60
CA LYS A 18 -2.62 37.63 -0.81
C LYS A 18 -3.84 36.78 -1.17
N ASN A 19 -4.93 37.43 -1.58
CA ASN A 19 -6.20 36.78 -1.92
C ASN A 19 -6.35 36.53 -3.42
N CYS A 20 -5.36 36.92 -4.24
CA CYS A 20 -5.46 36.84 -5.69
C CYS A 20 -4.39 35.92 -6.30
N CYS A 21 -3.21 36.46 -6.64
CA CYS A 21 -2.17 35.68 -7.29
C CYS A 21 -1.36 34.83 -6.30
N GLU A 22 -1.29 35.22 -5.03
CA GLU A 22 -0.58 34.44 -4.01
C GLU A 22 -1.36 33.19 -3.61
N SER A 23 -2.68 33.29 -3.40
CA SER A 23 -3.54 32.14 -3.09
C SER A 23 -3.55 31.10 -4.21
N LYS A 24 -3.52 31.53 -5.49
CA LYS A 24 -3.40 30.63 -6.64
C LYS A 24 -2.07 29.88 -6.72
N ARG A 25 -0.98 30.41 -6.16
CA ARG A 25 0.32 29.71 -6.09
C ARG A 25 0.32 28.53 -5.11
N PHE A 26 -0.52 28.61 -4.08
CA PHE A 26 -0.65 27.58 -3.05
C PHE A 26 -1.85 26.67 -3.26
N GLN A 27 -2.67 26.90 -4.29
CA GLN A 27 -3.56 25.87 -4.78
C GLN A 27 -2.73 24.84 -5.55
N SER A 28 -2.02 23.99 -4.80
CA SER A 28 -1.66 22.68 -5.28
C SER A 28 -2.98 21.98 -5.59
N ASP A 29 -3.38 22.12 -6.84
CA ASP A 29 -4.23 21.24 -7.60
C ASP A 29 -5.16 20.33 -6.76
N GLY A 30 -6.44 20.72 -6.73
CA GLY A 30 -7.53 19.95 -6.13
C GLY A 30 -7.89 18.68 -6.90
N GLU A 31 -7.08 18.24 -7.84
CA GLU A 31 -7.24 16.99 -8.54
C GLU A 31 -6.53 15.89 -7.73
N ASN A 32 -7.28 15.17 -6.87
CA ASN A 32 -7.00 13.79 -6.39
C ASN A 32 -7.86 13.35 -5.20
N ARG A 33 -9.05 13.93 -5.01
CA ARG A 33 -10.02 13.31 -4.09
C ARG A 33 -10.30 11.86 -4.50
N TYR A 34 -10.55 11.62 -5.80
CA TYR A 34 -10.78 10.27 -6.32
C TYR A 34 -9.53 9.38 -6.22
N ILE A 35 -8.34 9.89 -6.55
CA ILE A 35 -7.09 9.12 -6.38
C ILE A 35 -6.84 8.73 -4.92
N ARG A 36 -7.12 9.60 -3.95
CA ARG A 36 -7.05 9.24 -2.52
C ARG A 36 -8.05 8.14 -2.14
N TRP A 37 -9.27 8.18 -2.68
CA TRP A 37 -10.26 7.10 -2.49
C TRP A 37 -9.81 5.79 -3.16
N LEU A 38 -9.22 5.85 -4.36
CA LEU A 38 -8.68 4.68 -5.05
C LEU A 38 -7.52 4.05 -4.29
N ILE A 39 -6.56 4.85 -3.82
CA ILE A 39 -5.42 4.37 -3.01
C ILE A 39 -5.94 3.74 -1.71
N SER A 40 -6.88 4.41 -1.03
CA SER A 40 -7.46 3.88 0.22
C SER A 40 -8.19 2.55 -0.01
N GLY A 41 -8.94 2.44 -1.11
CA GLY A 41 -9.61 1.20 -1.51
C GLY A 41 -8.63 0.07 -1.83
N ALA A 42 -7.57 0.37 -2.58
CA ALA A 42 -6.54 -0.61 -2.93
C ALA A 42 -5.79 -1.13 -1.69
N VAL A 43 -5.40 -0.23 -0.79
CA VAL A 43 -4.73 -0.59 0.47
C VAL A 43 -5.67 -1.42 1.35
N GLY A 44 -6.94 -1.00 1.49
CA GLY A 44 -7.94 -1.75 2.25
C GLY A 44 -8.17 -3.16 1.70
N PHE A 45 -8.28 -3.30 0.38
CA PHE A 45 -8.44 -4.60 -0.27
C PHE A 45 -7.22 -5.51 -0.07
N PHE A 46 -6.01 -4.98 -0.24
CA PHE A 46 -4.78 -5.74 0.00
C PHE A 46 -4.69 -6.21 1.46
N LEU A 47 -4.96 -5.32 2.42
CA LEU A 47 -5.00 -5.69 3.84
C LEU A 47 -6.06 -6.75 4.13
N ALA A 48 -7.25 -6.65 3.55
CA ALA A 48 -8.29 -7.66 3.70
C ALA A 48 -7.86 -9.03 3.14
N LEU A 49 -7.23 -9.07 1.96
CA LEU A 49 -6.72 -10.31 1.37
C LEU A 49 -5.61 -10.94 2.21
N THR A 50 -4.68 -10.13 2.71
CA THR A 50 -3.60 -10.63 3.57
C THR A 50 -4.14 -11.18 4.89
N LEU A 51 -5.03 -10.45 5.57
CA LEU A 51 -5.68 -10.93 6.80
C LEU A 51 -6.50 -12.21 6.54
N TRP A 52 -7.27 -12.26 5.46
CA TRP A 52 -8.02 -13.46 5.09
C TRP A 52 -7.09 -14.66 4.83
N GLY A 53 -6.00 -14.46 4.09
CA GLY A 53 -5.00 -15.49 3.83
C GLY A 53 -4.31 -15.97 5.10
N VAL A 54 -3.97 -15.07 6.03
CA VAL A 54 -3.38 -15.39 7.33
C VAL A 54 -4.36 -16.19 8.18
N ILE A 55 -5.61 -15.74 8.32
CA ILE A 55 -6.64 -16.47 9.06
C ILE A 55 -6.82 -17.87 8.47
N ARG A 56 -6.94 -17.97 7.15
CA ARG A 56 -7.11 -19.25 6.45
C ARG A 56 -5.90 -20.15 6.62
N TYR A 57 -4.69 -19.59 6.63
CA TYR A 57 -3.47 -20.32 6.93
C TYR A 57 -3.53 -20.91 8.34
N PHE A 58 -3.87 -20.11 9.35
CA PHE A 58 -3.96 -20.60 10.73
C PHE A 58 -5.13 -21.56 10.99
N SER A 59 -6.21 -21.45 10.21
CA SER A 59 -7.35 -22.39 10.30
C SER A 59 -7.14 -23.68 9.50
N SER A 60 -6.06 -23.79 8.74
CA SER A 60 -5.72 -25.01 8.01
C SER A 60 -4.74 -25.81 8.87
N ASP A 61 -5.04 -27.09 9.12
CA ASP A 61 -4.10 -27.98 9.78
C ASP A 61 -2.90 -28.22 8.86
N HIS A 62 -1.75 -27.62 9.17
CA HIS A 62 -0.48 -27.91 8.51
C HIS A 62 0.21 -29.05 9.26
N PRO A 63 0.23 -30.29 8.72
CA PRO A 63 0.96 -31.36 9.37
C PRO A 63 2.45 -31.02 9.40
N GLU A 64 3.10 -31.29 10.53
CA GLU A 64 4.55 -31.21 10.64
C GLU A 64 5.17 -32.21 9.65
N MET A 65 6.13 -31.75 8.85
CA MET A 65 6.80 -32.56 7.83
C MET A 65 8.22 -32.86 8.26
N GLU A 66 8.58 -34.14 8.34
CA GLU A 66 9.92 -34.58 8.70
C GLU A 66 10.69 -35.10 7.46
N PRO A 67 11.99 -34.78 7.33
CA PRO A 67 12.82 -35.33 6.28
C PRO A 67 13.17 -36.80 6.58
N TYR A 68 13.06 -37.68 5.59
CA TYR A 68 13.54 -39.05 5.68
C TYR A 68 14.39 -39.41 4.46
N THR A 69 15.43 -40.21 4.71
CA THR A 69 16.40 -40.67 3.70
C THR A 69 16.17 -42.12 3.28
N ASP A 70 15.34 -42.86 4.01
CA ASP A 70 15.13 -44.29 3.82
C ASP A 70 13.99 -44.55 2.83
N CYS A 71 14.25 -44.29 1.54
CA CYS A 71 13.32 -44.54 0.42
C CYS A 71 13.32 -45.99 -0.07
N GLY A 72 14.10 -46.90 0.54
CA GLY A 72 14.26 -48.30 0.10
C GLY A 72 14.95 -48.47 -1.26
N ASN A 73 15.32 -47.38 -1.93
CA ASN A 73 16.02 -47.37 -3.20
C ASN A 73 17.53 -47.11 -2.97
N PRO A 74 18.42 -48.05 -3.33
CA PRO A 74 19.86 -47.95 -3.08
C PRO A 74 20.55 -46.83 -3.88
N ASN A 75 19.91 -46.27 -4.90
CA ASN A 75 20.42 -45.14 -5.69
C ASN A 75 19.70 -43.82 -5.35
N CYS A 76 18.99 -43.76 -4.23
CA CYS A 76 18.22 -42.58 -3.82
C CYS A 76 19.14 -41.55 -3.15
N ASN A 77 19.47 -40.48 -3.89
CA ASN A 77 20.36 -39.41 -3.40
C ASN A 77 19.59 -38.11 -3.07
N ARG A 78 18.28 -38.20 -2.77
CA ARG A 78 17.42 -37.04 -2.47
C ARG A 78 16.69 -37.23 -1.15
N ILE A 79 16.46 -36.12 -0.46
CA ILE A 79 15.71 -36.08 0.80
C ILE A 79 14.21 -36.06 0.47
N HIS A 80 13.44 -36.94 1.11
CA HIS A 80 11.98 -36.98 1.00
C HIS A 80 11.34 -36.42 2.27
N TYR A 81 10.11 -35.92 2.19
CA TYR A 81 9.36 -35.40 3.34
C TYR A 81 8.06 -36.17 3.53
N ARG A 82 7.69 -36.46 4.78
CA ARG A 82 6.44 -37.13 5.14
C ARG A 82 5.77 -36.42 6.32
N PRO A 83 4.44 -36.54 6.50
CA PRO A 83 3.77 -36.01 7.68
C PRO A 83 4.14 -36.84 8.92
N VAL A 84 4.42 -36.16 10.03
CA VAL A 84 4.64 -36.77 11.35
C VAL A 84 3.32 -37.30 11.87
N THR A 85 3.20 -38.63 12.02
CA THR A 85 2.06 -39.24 12.71
C THR A 85 2.34 -39.20 14.21
N LYS A 86 1.59 -38.38 14.95
CA LYS A 86 1.67 -38.29 16.41
C LYS A 86 1.09 -39.53 17.09
#